data_AF-A0A7C5UTP3-F1
#
_entry.id   AF-A0A7C5UTP3-F1
#
_cell.length_a   1.000
_cell.length_b   1.000
_cell.length_c   1.000
_cell.angle_alpha   90.00
_cell.angle_beta   90.00
_cell.angle_gamma   90.00
#
_symmetry.space_group_name_H-M   'P 1'
#
loop_
_entity.id
_entity.type
_entity.pdbx_description
1 polymer ?
#
loop_
_entity_poly.entity_id
_entity_poly.type
_entity_poly.pdbx_seq_one_letter_code
_entity_poly.pdbx_strand_id
1 'polypeptide(L)'
;MPHYERILPLVGLVVLGLGLILLVEGLQSLTLVIPLPRLGPAPTWQVETVESAGDVGAYAALALSRGGVPYLAYLDAAAGDLRVARFDGFAWVTETVDSAGAVGAYPSIALDRAGFPRLSYYDFGQGNLRYARYDGLAWVTETVEVSGSVGMYTSLALDEDGQPNIAYYDGTHGDLRYAYFDGTAWLTETVDAAGDVGRYASLALDGRGLPHIAYQDAGRGELRYARFTGAAWITETVDGPGGAGTCASLALDGQGRPHIGYYDIGRGELRHALYDGSWITETVWSGGAGGLCGTLALDRQGRPHLACFDASHGRLLYFSQEGTSWISQTVESDLRLGAVSLALDAEDHPHIGYYDLLHGDLRYAFIPPEERLEVDVSIAWMILFLLLLVVAVGVEFARPEVAEEAFPTGRHRRLDPVSWIGPVLLTLTAFLFLRLLTGLVERSVGLGFAALLLLGELVALHYRHDERPRMREGSVFFLDLSLYLTAFFLFGAIYTLRLRSLFSATALVVLAFLLALALLRRFTSRGEALLYAAGVGLAVGEVTWPLNYWATGGLSGGAFLLVVFYVLVSLSRHHFRGKLTSRLFWEYGLVLLLAIVLLTLQAMGLLGKW
;
A
#
# COMPACT_ATOMS: atom_id res chain seq x y z
N MET A 1 53.45 -10.59 23.47
CA MET A 1 52.22 -9.98 24.05
C MET A 1 51.83 -8.59 23.49
N PRO A 2 52.33 -8.06 22.34
CA PRO A 2 51.78 -6.80 21.78
C PRO A 2 50.67 -6.98 20.73
N HIS A 3 50.24 -8.21 20.41
CA HIS A 3 49.37 -8.48 19.25
C HIS A 3 47.85 -8.43 19.53
N TYR A 4 47.41 -8.62 20.78
CA TYR A 4 45.97 -8.66 21.11
C TYR A 4 45.34 -7.26 21.25
N GLU A 5 46.12 -6.24 21.61
CA GLU A 5 45.62 -4.88 21.87
C GLU A 5 45.06 -4.16 20.62
N ARG A 6 45.45 -4.58 19.41
CA ARG A 6 44.96 -3.96 18.15
C ARG A 6 43.59 -4.48 17.70
N ILE A 7 43.20 -5.70 18.09
CA ILE A 7 41.97 -6.36 17.59
C ILE A 7 40.78 -6.12 18.54
N LEU A 8 41.04 -6.08 19.85
CA LEU A 8 40.03 -5.94 20.90
C LEU A 8 39.10 -4.72 20.79
N PRO A 9 39.57 -3.49 20.47
CA PRO A 9 38.70 -2.31 20.36
C PRO A 9 37.71 -2.42 19.19
N LEU A 10 38.17 -3.00 18.08
CA LEU A 10 37.39 -3.21 16.86
C LEU A 10 36.34 -4.30 17.06
N VAL A 11 36.69 -5.34 17.80
CA VAL A 11 35.76 -6.39 18.26
C VAL A 11 34.66 -5.81 19.15
N GLY A 12 35.03 -4.96 20.12
CA GLY A 12 34.04 -4.29 20.99
C GLY A 12 33.02 -3.48 20.20
N LEU A 13 33.45 -2.77 19.17
CA LEU A 13 32.60 -1.94 18.31
C LEU A 13 31.65 -2.77 17.44
N VAL A 14 32.12 -3.90 16.91
CA VAL A 14 31.29 -4.82 16.11
C VAL A 14 30.27 -5.55 16.97
N VAL A 15 30.66 -6.00 18.17
CA VAL A 15 29.75 -6.67 19.12
C VAL A 15 28.67 -5.71 19.63
N LEU A 16 29.03 -4.46 19.94
CA LEU A 16 28.07 -3.41 20.30
C LEU A 16 27.13 -3.07 19.15
N GLY A 17 27.65 -2.98 17.92
CA GLY A 17 26.85 -2.73 16.72
C GLY A 17 25.85 -3.84 16.40
N LEU A 18 26.27 -5.12 16.53
CA LEU A 18 25.36 -6.26 16.41
C LEU A 18 24.29 -6.23 17.52
N GLY A 19 24.62 -5.78 18.73
CA GLY A 19 23.66 -5.55 19.82
C GLY A 19 22.61 -4.47 19.51
N LEU A 20 22.96 -3.47 18.70
CA LEU A 20 22.03 -2.44 18.24
C LEU A 20 20.92 -3.00 17.34
N ILE A 21 21.16 -4.13 16.64
CA ILE A 21 20.15 -4.81 15.81
C ILE A 21 18.92 -5.22 16.65
N LEU A 22 19.11 -5.53 17.94
CA LEU A 22 18.02 -5.91 18.85
C LEU A 22 17.22 -4.72 19.40
N LEU A 23 17.75 -3.49 19.31
CA LEU A 23 17.18 -2.30 19.96
C LEU A 23 16.26 -1.45 19.05
N VAL A 24 16.21 -1.75 17.75
CA VAL A 24 15.57 -0.87 16.74
C VAL A 24 14.26 -1.45 16.21
N GLU A 25 13.52 -2.18 17.05
CA GLU A 25 12.17 -2.65 16.69
C GLU A 25 11.11 -1.54 16.67
N GLY A 26 11.42 -0.35 17.23
CA GLY A 26 10.45 0.75 17.39
C GLY A 26 10.39 1.79 16.26
N LEU A 27 11.29 1.77 15.27
CA LEU A 27 11.29 2.74 14.17
C LEU A 27 11.21 2.00 12.83
N GLN A 28 10.04 2.01 12.20
CA GLN A 28 9.73 1.11 11.08
C GLN A 28 10.35 1.54 9.73
N SER A 29 10.54 2.84 9.51
CA SER A 29 11.18 3.39 8.31
C SER A 29 11.63 4.83 8.55
N LEU A 30 12.56 5.31 7.70
CA LEU A 30 12.80 6.73 7.52
C LEU A 30 12.44 7.06 6.06
N THR A 31 11.36 7.82 5.88
CA THR A 31 10.87 8.21 4.56
C THR A 31 11.67 9.41 4.08
N LEU A 32 12.49 9.20 3.05
CA LEU A 32 13.18 10.29 2.37
C LEU A 32 12.30 10.80 1.23
N VAL A 33 11.81 12.02 1.35
CA VAL A 33 11.03 12.68 0.30
C VAL A 33 11.99 13.48 -0.57
N ILE A 34 12.24 13.03 -1.79
CA ILE A 34 13.02 13.78 -2.78
C ILE A 34 12.04 14.47 -3.74
N PRO A 35 11.89 15.81 -3.68
CA PRO A 35 11.14 16.54 -4.69
C PRO A 35 11.92 16.45 -6.01
N LEU A 36 11.36 15.76 -7.01
CA LEU A 36 11.94 15.73 -8.35
C LEU A 36 11.61 17.05 -9.06
N PRO A 37 12.60 17.77 -9.64
CA PRO A 37 12.31 18.93 -10.47
C PRO A 37 11.48 18.50 -11.69
N ARG A 38 10.33 19.16 -11.91
CA ARG A 38 9.42 18.90 -13.04
C ARG A 38 10.18 18.97 -14.37
N LEU A 39 10.25 17.85 -15.08
CA LEU A 39 10.75 17.76 -16.47
C LEU A 39 9.62 17.49 -17.50
N GLY A 40 8.35 17.49 -17.07
CA GLY A 40 7.17 17.22 -17.90
C GLY A 40 6.06 18.26 -17.77
N PRO A 41 5.00 18.16 -18.60
CA PRO A 41 3.80 19.01 -18.49
C PRO A 41 3.10 18.81 -17.14
N ALA A 42 2.22 19.76 -16.77
CA ALA A 42 1.40 19.65 -15.56
C ALA A 42 0.61 18.33 -15.56
N PRO A 43 0.35 17.73 -14.38
CA PRO A 43 -0.41 16.48 -14.29
C PRO A 43 -1.78 16.67 -14.95
N THR A 44 -2.12 15.75 -15.84
CA THR A 44 -3.39 15.72 -16.55
C THR A 44 -4.33 14.71 -15.89
N TRP A 45 -5.63 14.84 -16.14
CA TRP A 45 -6.62 13.84 -15.75
C TRP A 45 -6.21 12.45 -16.23
N GLN A 46 -6.20 11.50 -15.31
CA GLN A 46 -6.14 10.06 -15.56
C GLN A 46 -7.56 9.52 -15.38
N VAL A 47 -7.98 8.63 -16.27
CA VAL A 47 -9.32 8.06 -16.24
C VAL A 47 -9.23 6.54 -16.31
N GLU A 48 -9.96 5.89 -15.41
CA GLU A 48 -10.03 4.44 -15.27
C GLU A 48 -11.48 3.95 -15.40
N THR A 49 -11.64 2.75 -15.95
CA THR A 49 -12.92 2.02 -15.88
C THR A 49 -12.93 1.20 -14.60
N VAL A 50 -13.89 1.47 -13.74
CA VAL A 50 -14.09 0.78 -12.46
C VAL A 50 -14.80 -0.54 -12.68
N GLU A 51 -15.89 -0.52 -13.46
CA GLU A 51 -16.65 -1.71 -13.82
C GLU A 51 -17.34 -1.50 -15.17
N SER A 52 -17.37 -2.55 -15.99
CA SER A 52 -17.92 -2.57 -17.35
C SER A 52 -18.80 -3.81 -17.57
N ALA A 53 -19.85 -3.92 -16.76
CA ALA A 53 -20.76 -5.07 -16.75
C ALA A 53 -22.14 -4.80 -17.41
N GLY A 54 -22.33 -3.63 -18.03
CA GLY A 54 -23.59 -3.22 -18.66
C GLY A 54 -24.55 -2.56 -17.67
N ASP A 55 -24.86 -1.29 -17.91
CA ASP A 55 -25.69 -0.41 -17.06
C ASP A 55 -25.33 -0.41 -15.56
N VAL A 56 -24.01 -0.43 -15.28
CA VAL A 56 -23.45 -0.37 -13.92
C VAL A 56 -22.90 1.02 -13.65
N GLY A 57 -23.44 1.71 -12.63
CA GLY A 57 -22.94 3.01 -12.22
C GLY A 57 -24.00 4.08 -12.00
N ALA A 58 -25.28 3.78 -12.25
CA ALA A 58 -26.35 4.74 -12.05
C ALA A 58 -26.30 5.33 -10.62
N TYR A 59 -26.43 6.66 -10.52
CA TYR A 59 -26.38 7.41 -9.27
C TYR A 59 -25.08 7.31 -8.46
N ALA A 60 -23.93 7.07 -9.11
CA ALA A 60 -22.64 6.94 -8.43
C ALA A 60 -22.34 8.05 -7.42
N ALA A 61 -21.94 7.65 -6.21
CA ALA A 61 -21.47 8.52 -5.13
C ALA A 61 -20.05 8.11 -4.70
N LEU A 62 -19.19 9.10 -4.47
CA LEU A 62 -17.77 8.94 -4.16
C LEU A 62 -17.48 9.40 -2.73
N ALA A 63 -16.72 8.61 -2.00
CA ALA A 63 -16.02 9.03 -0.79
C ALA A 63 -14.55 8.60 -0.84
N LEU A 64 -13.68 9.38 -0.19
CA LEU A 64 -12.25 9.06 -0.07
C LEU A 64 -11.93 8.73 1.39
N SER A 65 -11.13 7.69 1.60
CA SER A 65 -10.55 7.43 2.91
C SER A 65 -9.50 8.48 3.26
N ARG A 66 -9.08 8.53 4.53
CA ARG A 66 -7.97 9.41 4.97
C ARG A 66 -6.64 9.16 4.23
N GLY A 67 -6.46 7.97 3.65
CA GLY A 67 -5.30 7.63 2.83
C GLY A 67 -5.50 7.87 1.33
N GLY A 68 -6.56 8.58 0.92
CA GLY A 68 -6.87 8.86 -0.48
C GLY A 68 -7.50 7.70 -1.25
N VAL A 69 -7.74 6.54 -0.62
CA VAL A 69 -8.37 5.40 -1.28
C VAL A 69 -9.83 5.72 -1.63
N PRO A 70 -10.24 5.63 -2.92
CA PRO A 70 -11.61 5.90 -3.35
C PRO A 70 -12.57 4.75 -3.09
N TYR A 71 -13.78 5.10 -2.68
CA TYR A 71 -14.94 4.22 -2.54
C TYR A 71 -16.10 4.80 -3.36
N LEU A 72 -16.64 3.99 -4.28
CA LEU A 72 -17.77 4.34 -5.12
C LEU A 72 -18.97 3.47 -4.77
N ALA A 73 -20.09 4.08 -4.39
CA ALA A 73 -21.37 3.41 -4.23
C ALA A 73 -22.24 3.68 -5.46
N TYR A 74 -22.91 2.66 -6.00
CA TYR A 74 -23.68 2.79 -7.23
C TYR A 74 -24.75 1.71 -7.36
N LEU A 75 -25.75 2.01 -8.17
CA LEU A 75 -26.74 1.03 -8.63
C LEU A 75 -26.17 0.27 -9.83
N ASP A 76 -26.17 -1.05 -9.72
CA ASP A 76 -26.13 -1.96 -10.87
C ASP A 76 -27.55 -2.10 -11.39
N ALA A 77 -27.90 -1.35 -12.45
CA ALA A 77 -29.26 -1.32 -12.95
C ALA A 77 -29.64 -2.62 -13.69
N ALA A 78 -28.65 -3.40 -14.15
CA ALA A 78 -28.87 -4.67 -14.80
C ALA A 78 -29.27 -5.76 -13.79
N ALA A 79 -28.61 -5.80 -12.63
CA ALA A 79 -28.94 -6.73 -11.54
C ALA A 79 -30.05 -6.19 -10.62
N GLY A 80 -30.18 -4.86 -10.52
CA GLY A 80 -31.01 -4.18 -9.53
C GLY A 80 -30.32 -4.02 -8.17
N ASP A 81 -29.01 -4.24 -8.08
CA ASP A 81 -28.28 -4.35 -6.82
C ASP A 81 -27.59 -3.02 -6.43
N LEU A 82 -27.49 -2.77 -5.11
CA LEU A 82 -26.57 -1.77 -4.59
C LEU A 82 -25.17 -2.38 -4.50
N ARG A 83 -24.19 -1.76 -5.16
CA ARG A 83 -22.80 -2.19 -5.15
C ARG A 83 -21.88 -1.10 -4.60
N VAL A 84 -20.74 -1.53 -4.09
CA VAL A 84 -19.60 -0.67 -3.73
C VAL A 84 -18.36 -1.15 -4.45
N ALA A 85 -17.60 -0.23 -5.02
CA ALA A 85 -16.28 -0.46 -5.58
C ALA A 85 -15.23 0.29 -4.76
N ARG A 86 -14.09 -0.36 -4.49
CA ARG A 86 -12.93 0.27 -3.84
C ARG A 86 -11.65 -0.10 -4.56
N PHE A 87 -10.67 0.81 -4.56
CA PHE A 87 -9.35 0.52 -5.11
C PHE A 87 -8.46 -0.14 -4.04
N ASP A 88 -7.86 -1.29 -4.33
CA ASP A 88 -7.00 -2.02 -3.37
C ASP A 88 -5.49 -1.71 -3.49
N GLY A 89 -5.13 -0.77 -4.37
CA GLY A 89 -3.75 -0.42 -4.70
C GLY A 89 -3.26 -1.07 -6.01
N PHE A 90 -3.99 -2.04 -6.54
CA PHE A 90 -3.69 -2.69 -7.82
C PHE A 90 -4.88 -2.72 -8.78
N ALA A 91 -6.09 -2.93 -8.26
CA ALA A 91 -7.31 -3.02 -9.05
C ALA A 91 -8.54 -2.53 -8.28
N TRP A 92 -9.61 -2.27 -9.02
CA TRP A 92 -10.94 -2.06 -8.46
C TRP A 92 -11.53 -3.40 -8.01
N VAL A 93 -11.99 -3.43 -6.76
CA VAL A 93 -12.68 -4.57 -6.15
C VAL A 93 -14.12 -4.16 -5.90
N THR A 94 -15.08 -4.90 -6.45
CA THR A 94 -16.51 -4.64 -6.31
C THR A 94 -17.17 -5.65 -5.37
N GLU A 95 -18.12 -5.18 -4.57
CA GLU A 95 -18.86 -5.95 -3.58
C GLU A 95 -20.35 -5.59 -3.64
N THR A 96 -21.23 -6.60 -3.56
CA THR A 96 -22.67 -6.37 -3.43
C THR A 96 -23.00 -6.01 -1.98
N VAL A 97 -23.65 -4.86 -1.78
CA VAL A 97 -24.12 -4.38 -0.47
C VAL A 97 -25.52 -4.91 -0.17
N ASP A 98 -26.40 -4.83 -1.16
CA ASP A 98 -27.79 -5.25 -1.07
C ASP A 98 -28.27 -5.75 -2.44
N SER A 99 -29.05 -6.82 -2.44
CA SER A 99 -29.55 -7.51 -3.65
C SER A 99 -31.03 -7.91 -3.53
N ALA A 100 -31.77 -7.24 -2.64
CA ALA A 100 -33.17 -7.57 -2.34
C ALA A 100 -34.20 -7.17 -3.45
N GLY A 101 -33.81 -7.12 -4.72
CA GLY A 101 -34.60 -6.56 -5.82
C GLY A 101 -34.10 -5.16 -6.21
N ALA A 102 -34.90 -4.33 -6.89
CA ALA A 102 -34.51 -3.00 -7.37
C ALA A 102 -34.19 -2.00 -6.22
N VAL A 103 -33.00 -2.14 -5.64
CA VAL A 103 -32.50 -1.38 -4.50
C VAL A 103 -31.27 -0.59 -4.88
N GLY A 104 -30.98 0.51 -4.18
CA GLY A 104 -29.70 1.22 -4.34
C GLY A 104 -29.76 2.47 -5.20
N ALA A 105 -30.95 2.98 -5.53
CA ALA A 105 -31.07 4.25 -6.23
C ALA A 105 -30.66 5.42 -5.31
N TYR A 106 -30.08 6.47 -5.90
CA TYR A 106 -29.60 7.66 -5.20
C TYR A 106 -28.72 7.37 -3.97
N PRO A 107 -27.71 6.48 -4.05
CA PRO A 107 -26.88 6.19 -2.89
C PRO A 107 -26.09 7.43 -2.46
N SER A 108 -25.89 7.55 -1.16
CA SER A 108 -24.91 8.47 -0.58
C SER A 108 -23.99 7.67 0.31
N ILE A 109 -22.68 7.94 0.24
CA ILE A 109 -21.64 7.20 0.95
C ILE A 109 -20.83 8.15 1.83
N ALA A 110 -20.57 7.71 3.06
CA ALA A 110 -19.63 8.34 3.98
C ALA A 110 -18.76 7.27 4.63
N LEU A 111 -17.54 7.62 5.03
CA LEU A 111 -16.64 6.70 5.72
C LEU A 111 -16.54 7.10 7.19
N ASP A 112 -16.64 6.11 8.09
CA ASP A 112 -16.43 6.34 9.51
C ASP A 112 -14.93 6.59 9.83
N ARG A 113 -14.61 6.84 11.11
CA ARG A 113 -13.22 7.08 11.53
C ARG A 113 -12.28 5.88 11.34
N ALA A 114 -12.83 4.67 11.26
CA ALA A 114 -12.07 3.46 10.95
C ALA A 114 -11.90 3.24 9.44
N GLY A 115 -12.53 4.08 8.60
CA GLY A 115 -12.53 3.97 7.16
C GLY A 115 -13.58 3.00 6.62
N PHE A 116 -14.52 2.55 7.45
CA PHE A 116 -15.59 1.66 7.01
C PHE A 116 -16.74 2.45 6.39
N PRO A 117 -17.25 2.01 5.23
CA PRO A 117 -18.33 2.70 4.54
C PRO A 117 -19.68 2.59 5.25
N ARG A 118 -20.44 3.67 5.15
CA ARG A 118 -21.84 3.86 5.53
C ARG A 118 -22.58 4.38 4.32
N LEU A 119 -23.76 3.83 4.05
CA LEU A 119 -24.56 4.18 2.90
C LEU A 119 -25.99 4.46 3.31
N SER A 120 -26.59 5.49 2.72
CA SER A 120 -28.05 5.65 2.63
C SER A 120 -28.47 5.44 1.18
N TYR A 121 -29.61 4.81 0.94
CA TYR A 121 -30.09 4.57 -0.41
C TYR A 121 -31.61 4.38 -0.46
N TYR A 122 -32.18 4.57 -1.64
CA TYR A 122 -33.58 4.33 -1.92
C TYR A 122 -33.80 2.89 -2.41
N ASP A 123 -34.67 2.16 -1.73
CA ASP A 123 -35.23 0.90 -2.22
C ASP A 123 -36.43 1.21 -3.11
N PHE A 124 -36.20 1.24 -4.43
CA PHE A 124 -37.26 1.54 -5.40
C PHE A 124 -38.35 0.47 -5.41
N GLY A 125 -38.00 -0.79 -5.13
CA GLY A 125 -38.94 -1.91 -5.11
C GLY A 125 -39.97 -1.80 -3.99
N GLN A 126 -39.57 -1.30 -2.82
CA GLN A 126 -40.45 -1.15 -1.64
C GLN A 126 -40.86 0.30 -1.35
N GLY A 127 -40.17 1.28 -1.92
CA GLY A 127 -40.36 2.70 -1.64
C GLY A 127 -39.62 3.21 -0.40
N ASN A 128 -38.70 2.44 0.18
CA ASN A 128 -38.18 2.75 1.51
C ASN A 128 -36.83 3.48 1.48
N LEU A 129 -36.60 4.29 2.52
CA LEU A 129 -35.26 4.75 2.86
C LEU A 129 -34.54 3.63 3.60
N ARG A 130 -33.37 3.24 3.10
CA ARG A 130 -32.54 2.19 3.66
C ARG A 130 -31.18 2.74 4.09
N TYR A 131 -30.57 2.06 5.04
CA TYR A 131 -29.21 2.31 5.47
C TYR A 131 -28.40 1.01 5.45
N ALA A 132 -27.14 1.11 5.07
CA ALA A 132 -26.19 0.01 5.14
C ALA A 132 -24.89 0.45 5.81
N ARG A 133 -24.30 -0.46 6.59
CA ARG A 133 -22.97 -0.28 7.18
C ARG A 133 -22.13 -1.52 7.01
N TYR A 134 -20.85 -1.33 6.72
CA TYR A 134 -19.87 -2.40 6.78
C TYR A 134 -19.27 -2.47 8.19
N ASP A 135 -19.32 -3.65 8.81
CA ASP A 135 -18.85 -3.86 10.20
C ASP A 135 -17.42 -4.43 10.30
N GLY A 136 -16.73 -4.57 9.17
CA GLY A 136 -15.41 -5.19 9.07
C GLY A 136 -15.46 -6.64 8.57
N LEU A 137 -16.63 -7.30 8.64
CA LEU A 137 -16.83 -8.67 8.18
C LEU A 137 -17.90 -8.77 7.10
N ALA A 138 -18.99 -8.02 7.24
CA ALA A 138 -20.13 -8.08 6.34
C ALA A 138 -20.88 -6.75 6.26
N TRP A 139 -21.71 -6.63 5.23
CA TRP A 139 -22.70 -5.58 5.11
C TRP A 139 -23.91 -5.89 5.98
N VAL A 140 -24.31 -4.91 6.79
CA VAL A 140 -25.54 -4.94 7.58
C VAL A 140 -26.47 -3.87 7.01
N THR A 141 -27.67 -4.27 6.59
CA THR A 141 -28.69 -3.36 6.06
C THR A 141 -29.87 -3.23 7.01
N GLU A 142 -30.47 -2.07 7.05
CA GLU A 142 -31.64 -1.76 7.86
C GLU A 142 -32.60 -0.80 7.11
N THR A 143 -33.86 -0.83 7.49
CA THR A 143 -34.87 0.09 6.95
C THR A 143 -35.04 1.25 7.92
N VAL A 144 -34.85 2.47 7.41
CA VAL A 144 -34.92 3.71 8.20
C VAL A 144 -36.37 4.20 8.29
N GLU A 145 -37.09 4.23 7.16
CA GLU A 145 -38.47 4.69 7.10
C GLU A 145 -39.25 3.93 6.01
N VAL A 146 -40.55 3.69 6.27
CA VAL A 146 -41.45 2.84 5.45
C VAL A 146 -42.74 3.57 5.03
N SER A 147 -42.74 4.90 4.97
CA SER A 147 -43.95 5.72 4.85
C SER A 147 -44.39 6.03 3.42
N GLY A 148 -44.19 5.11 2.47
CA GLY A 148 -44.53 5.29 1.06
C GLY A 148 -43.27 5.33 0.20
N SER A 149 -43.21 6.21 -0.80
CA SER A 149 -42.02 6.50 -1.63
C SER A 149 -41.12 7.52 -0.92
N VAL A 150 -40.38 7.07 0.09
CA VAL A 150 -39.47 7.88 0.92
C VAL A 150 -38.01 7.50 0.71
N GLY A 151 -37.13 8.49 0.60
CA GLY A 151 -35.67 8.25 0.52
C GLY A 151 -35.04 8.60 -0.82
N MET A 152 -35.81 9.17 -1.76
CA MET A 152 -35.24 9.68 -3.01
C MET A 152 -34.25 10.82 -2.72
N TYR A 153 -33.22 10.94 -3.56
CA TYR A 153 -32.19 11.99 -3.44
C TYR A 153 -31.56 12.08 -2.03
N THR A 154 -31.30 10.93 -1.41
CA THR A 154 -30.78 10.88 -0.05
C THR A 154 -29.33 11.39 0.04
N SER A 155 -29.00 12.05 1.16
CA SER A 155 -27.65 12.53 1.48
C SER A 155 -27.31 12.18 2.92
N LEU A 156 -26.17 11.51 3.10
CA LEU A 156 -25.69 10.98 4.38
C LEU A 156 -24.50 11.81 4.88
N ALA A 157 -24.54 12.15 6.17
CA ALA A 157 -23.39 12.63 6.92
C ALA A 157 -23.27 11.86 8.23
N LEU A 158 -22.03 11.71 8.72
CA LEU A 158 -21.76 11.08 10.00
C LEU A 158 -21.39 12.15 11.03
N ASP A 159 -21.94 12.05 12.23
CA ASP A 159 -21.57 12.93 13.33
C ASP A 159 -20.21 12.54 13.96
N GLU A 160 -19.82 13.24 15.02
CA GLU A 160 -18.56 12.95 15.72
C GLU A 160 -18.53 11.58 16.38
N ASP A 161 -19.66 10.93 16.66
CA ASP A 161 -19.69 9.58 17.20
C ASP A 161 -19.75 8.51 16.09
N GLY A 162 -19.80 8.96 14.83
CA GLY A 162 -19.93 8.10 13.65
C GLY A 162 -21.37 7.67 13.40
N GLN A 163 -22.35 8.32 14.02
CA GLN A 163 -23.76 8.02 13.83
C GLN A 163 -24.31 8.69 12.56
N PRO A 164 -25.17 7.98 11.82
CA PRO A 164 -25.71 8.49 10.57
C PRO A 164 -26.81 9.53 10.75
N ASN A 165 -26.73 10.56 9.93
CA ASN A 165 -27.71 11.61 9.73
C ASN A 165 -28.03 11.68 8.24
N ILE A 166 -29.30 11.70 7.86
CA ILE A 166 -29.77 11.51 6.49
C ILE A 166 -30.83 12.56 6.16
N ALA A 167 -30.60 13.36 5.12
CA ALA A 167 -31.62 14.21 4.51
C ALA A 167 -32.14 13.55 3.23
N TYR A 168 -33.46 13.59 2.99
CA TYR A 168 -34.07 12.91 1.86
C TYR A 168 -35.40 13.52 1.46
N TYR A 169 -35.82 13.22 0.23
CA TYR A 169 -37.12 13.59 -0.30
C TYR A 169 -38.16 12.50 -0.02
N ASP A 170 -39.27 12.90 0.58
CA ASP A 170 -40.50 12.10 0.65
C ASP A 170 -41.36 12.42 -0.57
N GLY A 171 -41.25 11.59 -1.61
CA GLY A 171 -42.03 11.75 -2.84
C GLY A 171 -43.52 11.44 -2.69
N THR A 172 -43.94 10.85 -1.56
CA THR A 172 -45.36 10.61 -1.27
C THR A 172 -46.06 11.90 -0.87
N HIS A 173 -45.41 12.70 -0.02
CA HIS A 173 -45.96 13.93 0.53
C HIS A 173 -45.44 15.19 -0.17
N GLY A 174 -44.29 15.10 -0.86
CA GLY A 174 -43.61 16.24 -1.47
C GLY A 174 -42.73 17.00 -0.47
N ASP A 175 -42.28 16.33 0.59
CA ASP A 175 -41.64 16.97 1.74
C ASP A 175 -40.12 16.73 1.78
N LEU A 176 -39.39 17.69 2.37
CA LEU A 176 -38.03 17.47 2.83
C LEU A 176 -38.07 16.84 4.23
N ARG A 177 -37.43 15.68 4.35
CA ARG A 177 -37.34 14.92 5.59
C ARG A 177 -35.90 14.79 6.07
N TYR A 178 -35.76 14.60 7.37
CA TYR A 178 -34.49 14.33 8.04
C TYR A 178 -34.64 13.13 8.97
N ALA A 179 -33.66 12.24 8.94
CA ALA A 179 -33.55 11.09 9.81
C ALA A 179 -32.18 11.04 10.48
N TYR A 180 -32.13 10.64 11.74
CA TYR A 180 -30.86 10.43 12.44
C TYR A 180 -30.97 9.26 13.40
N PHE A 181 -29.83 8.61 13.66
CA PHE A 181 -29.77 7.51 14.62
C PHE A 181 -29.26 8.01 15.97
N ASP A 182 -30.06 7.85 17.02
CA ASP A 182 -29.74 8.34 18.37
C ASP A 182 -28.83 7.37 19.19
N GLY A 183 -28.32 6.32 18.53
CA GLY A 183 -27.59 5.23 19.17
C GLY A 183 -28.48 4.02 19.53
N THR A 184 -29.81 4.18 19.48
CA THR A 184 -30.77 3.11 19.79
C THR A 184 -31.82 2.91 18.71
N ALA A 185 -32.30 3.99 18.11
CA ALA A 185 -33.36 3.96 17.11
C ALA A 185 -33.17 5.07 16.07
N TRP A 186 -33.80 4.86 14.91
CA TRP A 186 -33.97 5.90 13.91
C TRP A 186 -35.10 6.84 14.33
N LEU A 187 -34.81 8.14 14.30
CA LEU A 187 -35.76 9.21 14.53
C LEU A 187 -35.92 9.99 13.23
N THR A 188 -37.16 10.36 12.87
CA THR A 188 -37.47 11.10 11.64
C THR A 188 -38.27 12.35 11.93
N GLU A 189 -38.04 13.40 11.13
CA GLU A 189 -38.72 14.70 11.23
C GLU A 189 -38.94 15.34 9.86
N THR A 190 -39.97 16.19 9.77
CA THR A 190 -40.23 17.02 8.59
C THR A 190 -39.51 18.33 8.75
N VAL A 191 -38.66 18.66 7.78
CA VAL A 191 -37.87 19.91 7.75
C VAL A 191 -38.65 21.01 7.05
N ASP A 192 -39.23 20.69 5.89
CA ASP A 192 -40.06 21.59 5.08
C ASP A 192 -41.15 20.77 4.38
N ALA A 193 -42.37 21.31 4.36
CA ALA A 193 -43.56 20.69 3.75
C ALA A 193 -44.37 21.69 2.90
N ALA A 194 -43.77 22.83 2.54
CA ALA A 194 -44.47 23.93 1.89
C ALA A 194 -44.54 23.78 0.35
N GLY A 195 -45.07 22.66 -0.15
CA GLY A 195 -45.23 22.38 -1.58
C GLY A 195 -44.53 21.08 -1.99
N ASP A 196 -43.94 21.07 -3.18
CA ASP A 196 -43.03 20.00 -3.62
C ASP A 196 -41.59 20.46 -3.37
N VAL A 197 -41.07 20.12 -2.19
CA VAL A 197 -39.79 20.56 -1.66
C VAL A 197 -38.93 19.36 -1.28
N GLY A 198 -37.61 19.52 -1.36
CA GLY A 198 -36.66 18.53 -0.82
C GLY A 198 -35.95 17.68 -1.87
N ARG A 199 -36.23 17.88 -3.16
CA ARG A 199 -35.48 17.20 -4.23
C ARG A 199 -34.02 17.61 -4.23
N TYR A 200 -33.14 16.68 -4.61
CA TYR A 200 -31.67 16.87 -4.59
C TYR A 200 -31.14 17.35 -3.23
N ALA A 201 -31.64 16.76 -2.14
CA ALA A 201 -31.19 17.11 -0.80
C ALA A 201 -29.67 16.87 -0.66
N SER A 202 -28.97 17.83 -0.08
CA SER A 202 -27.55 17.71 0.25
C SER A 202 -27.31 18.18 1.67
N LEU A 203 -26.81 17.27 2.50
CA LEU A 203 -26.64 17.42 3.94
C LEU A 203 -25.16 17.64 4.28
N ALA A 204 -24.90 18.58 5.17
CA ALA A 204 -23.62 18.72 5.86
C ALA A 204 -23.87 19.00 7.35
N LEU A 205 -22.97 18.53 8.22
CA LEU A 205 -23.01 18.82 9.65
C LEU A 205 -21.96 19.89 9.98
N ASP A 206 -22.31 20.86 10.82
CA ASP A 206 -21.36 21.85 11.33
C ASP A 206 -20.43 21.27 12.42
N GLY A 207 -19.48 22.08 12.91
CA GLY A 207 -18.57 21.68 13.98
C GLY A 207 -19.23 21.40 15.34
N ARG A 208 -20.55 21.51 15.46
CA ARG A 208 -21.35 21.12 16.63
C ARG A 208 -22.24 19.91 16.35
N GLY A 209 -22.13 19.33 15.15
CA GLY A 209 -22.99 18.24 14.69
C GLY A 209 -24.40 18.68 14.30
N LEU A 210 -24.67 19.99 14.12
CA LEU A 210 -25.99 20.46 13.71
C LEU A 210 -26.14 20.36 12.18
N PRO A 211 -27.28 19.86 11.68
CA PRO A 211 -27.48 19.66 10.25
C PRO A 211 -27.84 20.94 9.49
N HIS A 212 -27.26 21.02 8.29
CA HIS A 212 -27.51 22.02 7.26
C HIS A 212 -27.87 21.30 5.97
N ILE A 213 -28.95 21.72 5.30
CA ILE A 213 -29.49 21.04 4.13
C ILE A 213 -29.74 22.05 3.02
N ALA A 214 -29.13 21.85 1.85
CA ALA A 214 -29.52 22.52 0.61
C ALA A 214 -30.47 21.62 -0.19
N TYR A 215 -31.50 22.19 -0.80
CA TYR A 215 -32.51 21.41 -1.52
C TYR A 215 -33.25 22.28 -2.55
N GLN A 216 -33.91 21.61 -3.49
CA GLN A 216 -34.78 22.26 -4.46
C GLN A 216 -36.22 22.34 -3.94
N ASP A 217 -36.81 23.53 -4.03
CA ASP A 217 -38.27 23.69 -4.10
C ASP A 217 -38.68 23.62 -5.57
N ALA A 218 -39.17 22.45 -5.98
CA ALA A 218 -39.56 22.18 -7.36
C ALA A 218 -40.87 22.88 -7.71
N GLY A 219 -41.74 23.13 -6.73
CA GLY A 219 -43.00 23.86 -6.91
C GLY A 219 -42.79 25.32 -7.29
N ARG A 220 -41.77 25.97 -6.73
CA ARG A 220 -41.41 27.38 -7.00
C ARG A 220 -40.21 27.55 -7.93
N GLY A 221 -39.43 26.50 -8.16
CA GLY A 221 -38.18 26.56 -8.91
C GLY A 221 -37.12 27.40 -8.18
N GLU A 222 -36.97 27.16 -6.88
CA GLU A 222 -36.05 27.88 -5.99
C GLU A 222 -34.99 26.92 -5.41
N LEU A 223 -33.77 27.43 -5.22
CA LEU A 223 -32.80 26.81 -4.32
C LEU A 223 -33.13 27.26 -2.89
N ARG A 224 -33.29 26.30 -1.99
CA ARG A 224 -33.61 26.51 -0.59
C ARG A 224 -32.50 25.99 0.30
N TYR A 225 -32.44 26.55 1.50
CA TYR A 225 -31.52 26.13 2.54
C TYR A 225 -32.24 26.01 3.87
N ALA A 226 -32.00 24.92 4.58
CA ALA A 226 -32.48 24.68 5.92
C ALA A 226 -31.30 24.47 6.87
N ARG A 227 -31.41 24.98 8.09
CA ARG A 227 -30.47 24.69 9.17
C ARG A 227 -31.18 24.43 10.48
N PHE A 228 -30.68 23.49 11.25
CA PHE A 228 -31.20 23.22 12.58
C PHE A 228 -30.47 24.09 13.62
N THR A 229 -31.23 24.70 14.52
CA THR A 229 -30.69 25.59 15.57
C THR A 229 -30.36 24.85 16.88
N GLY A 230 -30.63 23.55 16.95
CA GLY A 230 -30.70 22.80 18.20
C GLY A 230 -32.10 22.78 18.83
N ALA A 231 -33.05 23.57 18.31
CA ALA A 231 -34.43 23.61 18.79
C ALA A 231 -35.47 23.59 17.66
N ALA A 232 -35.15 24.22 16.52
CA ALA A 232 -36.05 24.29 15.37
C ALA A 232 -35.27 24.41 14.06
N TRP A 233 -35.91 23.97 12.98
CA TRP A 233 -35.48 24.20 11.61
C TRP A 233 -35.80 25.63 11.18
N ILE A 234 -34.82 26.26 10.53
CA ILE A 234 -35.00 27.55 9.86
C ILE A 234 -34.74 27.32 8.38
N THR A 235 -35.71 27.68 7.54
CA THR A 235 -35.65 27.58 6.08
C THR A 235 -35.58 28.96 5.43
N GLU A 236 -34.79 29.12 4.38
CA GLU A 236 -34.67 30.36 3.61
C GLU A 236 -34.47 30.08 2.12
N THR A 237 -34.82 31.06 1.28
CA THR A 237 -34.56 31.02 -0.18
C THR A 237 -33.17 31.58 -0.46
N VAL A 238 -32.37 30.82 -1.22
CA VAL A 238 -30.98 31.14 -1.58
C VAL A 238 -30.92 31.81 -2.95
N ASP A 239 -31.58 31.23 -3.95
CA ASP A 239 -31.71 31.77 -5.32
C ASP A 239 -33.06 31.33 -5.91
N GLY A 240 -33.56 32.12 -6.86
CA GLY A 240 -34.83 31.92 -7.56
C GLY A 240 -35.71 33.18 -7.59
N PRO A 241 -36.93 33.08 -8.13
CA PRO A 241 -37.51 31.90 -8.80
C PRO A 241 -36.95 31.73 -10.23
N GLY A 242 -37.12 30.55 -10.82
CA GLY A 242 -36.77 30.32 -12.23
C GLY A 242 -36.21 28.94 -12.57
N GLY A 243 -36.22 27.97 -11.64
CA GLY A 243 -35.60 26.66 -11.86
C GLY A 243 -34.22 26.52 -11.23
N ALA A 244 -33.95 27.29 -10.18
CA ALA A 244 -32.74 27.11 -9.38
C ALA A 244 -32.77 25.79 -8.58
N GLY A 245 -31.59 25.36 -8.14
CA GLY A 245 -31.43 24.28 -7.15
C GLY A 245 -31.37 22.85 -7.68
N THR A 246 -31.31 22.63 -9.01
CA THR A 246 -31.18 21.27 -9.54
C THR A 246 -29.79 20.72 -9.19
N CYS A 247 -29.73 19.48 -8.68
CA CYS A 247 -28.51 18.83 -8.22
C CYS A 247 -27.74 19.69 -7.21
N ALA A 248 -28.43 20.25 -6.22
CA ALA A 248 -27.80 21.02 -5.16
C ALA A 248 -26.75 20.16 -4.41
N SER A 249 -25.58 20.74 -4.19
CA SER A 249 -24.48 20.12 -3.45
C SER A 249 -23.95 21.12 -2.44
N LEU A 250 -24.08 20.80 -1.15
CA LEU A 250 -23.71 21.62 -0.02
C LEU A 250 -22.39 21.15 0.59
N ALA A 251 -21.54 22.10 0.95
CA ALA A 251 -20.38 21.89 1.81
C ALA A 251 -20.22 23.07 2.77
N LEU A 252 -19.64 22.84 3.94
CA LEU A 252 -19.33 23.89 4.91
C LEU A 252 -17.82 24.15 4.94
N ASP A 253 -17.42 25.41 4.91
CA ASP A 253 -16.01 25.78 5.05
C ASP A 253 -15.52 25.64 6.51
N GLY A 254 -14.22 25.88 6.75
CA GLY A 254 -13.64 25.80 8.10
C GLY A 254 -14.21 26.81 9.12
N GLN A 255 -15.03 27.77 8.69
CA GLN A 255 -15.75 28.72 9.54
C GLN A 255 -17.22 28.33 9.73
N GLY A 256 -17.67 27.21 9.13
CA GLY A 256 -19.05 26.77 9.13
C GLY A 256 -19.95 27.54 8.16
N ARG A 257 -19.38 28.28 7.20
CA ARG A 257 -20.16 28.99 6.19
C ARG A 257 -20.58 28.01 5.09
N PRO A 258 -21.88 27.97 4.72
CA PRO A 258 -22.35 27.10 3.65
C PRO A 258 -21.96 27.63 2.27
N HIS A 259 -21.44 26.71 1.46
CA HIS A 259 -21.23 26.82 0.03
C HIS A 259 -22.16 25.84 -0.69
N ILE A 260 -22.85 26.29 -1.72
CA ILE A 260 -23.79 25.46 -2.50
C ILE A 260 -23.46 25.56 -3.98
N GLY A 261 -23.09 24.45 -4.60
CA GLY A 261 -23.05 24.30 -6.04
C GLY A 261 -24.40 23.79 -6.54
N TYR A 262 -24.93 24.36 -7.63
CA TYR A 262 -26.22 23.96 -8.19
C TYR A 262 -26.33 24.36 -9.66
N TYR A 263 -27.25 23.70 -10.36
CA TYR A 263 -27.64 24.10 -11.70
C TYR A 263 -28.96 24.86 -11.69
N ASP A 264 -28.99 25.99 -12.39
CA ASP A 264 -30.20 26.75 -12.66
C ASP A 264 -30.69 26.41 -14.07
N ILE A 265 -31.75 25.58 -14.14
CA ILE A 265 -32.28 25.10 -15.42
C ILE A 265 -32.96 26.21 -16.23
N GLY A 266 -33.47 27.27 -15.60
CA GLY A 266 -34.11 28.38 -16.32
C GLY A 266 -33.09 29.32 -16.94
N ARG A 267 -31.94 29.49 -16.29
CA ARG A 267 -30.81 30.27 -16.82
C ARG A 267 -29.87 29.43 -17.70
N GLY A 268 -29.86 28.11 -17.53
CA GLY A 268 -28.91 27.22 -18.21
C GLY A 268 -27.49 27.38 -17.67
N GLU A 269 -27.35 27.66 -16.37
CA GLU A 269 -26.10 28.07 -15.72
C GLU A 269 -25.72 27.10 -14.59
N LEU A 270 -24.42 26.76 -14.51
CA LEU A 270 -23.82 26.25 -13.29
C LEU A 270 -23.52 27.45 -12.38
N ARG A 271 -24.01 27.39 -11.14
CA ARG A 271 -23.93 28.48 -10.18
C ARG A 271 -23.36 28.00 -8.85
N HIS A 272 -22.79 28.95 -8.13
CA HIS A 272 -22.28 28.77 -6.77
C HIS A 272 -22.91 29.83 -5.86
N ALA A 273 -23.31 29.44 -4.66
CA ALA A 273 -23.82 30.33 -3.63
C ALA A 273 -22.98 30.19 -2.35
N LEU A 274 -22.60 31.31 -1.75
CA LEU A 274 -21.89 31.41 -0.48
C LEU A 274 -22.70 32.25 0.50
N TYR A 275 -22.82 31.81 1.74
CA TYR A 275 -23.36 32.64 2.81
C TYR A 275 -22.24 33.35 3.61
N ASP A 276 -22.23 34.68 3.54
CA ASP A 276 -21.31 35.53 4.33
C ASP A 276 -22.11 36.64 5.04
N GLY A 277 -23.06 36.22 5.89
CA GLY A 277 -24.07 37.10 6.51
C GLY A 277 -25.29 37.38 5.62
N SER A 278 -25.12 37.19 4.31
CA SER A 278 -26.18 37.11 3.31
C SER A 278 -25.74 36.17 2.18
N TRP A 279 -26.70 35.63 1.42
CA TRP A 279 -26.39 34.82 0.24
C TRP A 279 -25.78 35.65 -0.87
N ILE A 280 -24.62 35.20 -1.35
CA ILE A 280 -23.91 35.74 -2.51
C ILE A 280 -23.93 34.64 -3.56
N THR A 281 -24.60 34.88 -4.68
CA THR A 281 -24.71 33.94 -5.80
C THR A 281 -23.89 34.42 -6.98
N GLU A 282 -23.16 33.51 -7.62
CA GLU A 282 -22.37 33.78 -8.82
C GLU A 282 -22.55 32.70 -9.88
N THR A 283 -22.36 33.07 -11.14
CA THR A 283 -22.34 32.15 -12.27
C THR A 283 -20.93 31.59 -12.45
N VAL A 284 -20.79 30.26 -12.35
CA VAL A 284 -19.53 29.54 -12.58
C VAL A 284 -19.33 29.30 -14.07
N TRP A 285 -20.40 28.92 -14.77
CA TRP A 285 -20.35 28.59 -16.19
C TRP A 285 -21.73 28.71 -16.86
N SER A 286 -21.74 29.17 -18.12
CA SER A 286 -22.96 29.52 -18.87
C SER A 286 -22.99 28.93 -20.29
N GLY A 287 -22.63 27.65 -20.45
CA GLY A 287 -22.48 27.03 -21.78
C GLY A 287 -23.70 26.32 -22.36
N GLY A 288 -24.89 26.48 -21.76
CA GLY A 288 -26.17 26.09 -22.37
C GLY A 288 -26.90 24.92 -21.70
N ALA A 289 -28.14 24.70 -22.15
CA ALA A 289 -29.10 23.74 -21.59
C ALA A 289 -28.57 22.31 -21.67
N GLY A 290 -28.26 21.71 -20.52
CA GLY A 290 -27.73 20.35 -20.46
C GLY A 290 -26.83 20.01 -19.29
N GLY A 291 -26.54 20.97 -18.39
CA GLY A 291 -25.76 20.77 -17.17
C GLY A 291 -26.45 19.89 -16.13
N LEU A 292 -26.49 18.57 -16.31
CA LEU A 292 -27.41 17.74 -15.52
C LEU A 292 -26.96 17.38 -14.09
N CYS A 293 -25.73 17.64 -13.67
CA CYS A 293 -25.27 17.39 -12.29
C CYS A 293 -24.14 18.35 -11.92
N GLY A 294 -24.24 19.04 -10.78
CA GLY A 294 -23.18 19.85 -10.20
C GLY A 294 -22.82 19.31 -8.81
N THR A 295 -21.63 18.76 -8.65
CA THR A 295 -21.12 18.32 -7.34
C THR A 295 -20.09 19.33 -6.86
N LEU A 296 -20.14 19.67 -5.58
CA LEU A 296 -19.25 20.63 -4.94
C LEU A 296 -18.37 19.91 -3.91
N ALA A 297 -17.09 20.25 -3.89
CA ALA A 297 -16.18 19.98 -2.79
C ALA A 297 -15.41 21.26 -2.43
N LEU A 298 -14.97 21.37 -1.18
CA LEU A 298 -14.16 22.50 -0.71
C LEU A 298 -12.74 22.02 -0.42
N ASP A 299 -11.75 22.79 -0.86
CA ASP A 299 -10.36 22.56 -0.46
C ASP A 299 -10.12 22.99 0.99
N ARG A 300 -8.94 22.70 1.52
CA ARG A 300 -8.56 23.06 2.90
C ARG A 300 -8.55 24.57 3.19
N GLN A 301 -8.57 25.41 2.15
CA GLN A 301 -8.65 26.86 2.26
C GLN A 301 -10.10 27.36 2.16
N GLY A 302 -11.07 26.46 1.99
CA GLY A 302 -12.48 26.77 1.79
C GLY A 302 -12.80 27.25 0.38
N ARG A 303 -11.93 27.02 -0.60
CA ARG A 303 -12.22 27.36 -1.99
C ARG A 303 -13.07 26.26 -2.63
N PRO A 304 -14.07 26.64 -3.44
CA PRO A 304 -14.97 25.69 -4.09
C PRO A 304 -14.38 25.05 -5.34
N HIS A 305 -14.62 23.75 -5.47
CA HIS A 305 -14.34 22.91 -6.63
C HIS A 305 -15.65 22.31 -7.10
N LEU A 306 -15.96 22.42 -8.39
CA LEU A 306 -17.19 21.89 -8.97
C LEU A 306 -16.90 20.95 -10.14
N ALA A 307 -17.72 19.92 -10.32
CA ALA A 307 -17.75 19.15 -11.55
C ALA A 307 -19.15 19.19 -12.17
N CYS A 308 -19.24 19.33 -13.49
CA CYS A 308 -20.51 19.31 -14.21
C CYS A 308 -20.42 18.68 -15.59
N PHE A 309 -21.55 18.21 -16.11
CA PHE A 309 -21.64 17.66 -17.46
C PHE A 309 -22.16 18.67 -18.48
N ASP A 310 -21.38 18.99 -19.49
CA ASP A 310 -21.83 19.74 -20.66
C ASP A 310 -22.49 18.79 -21.67
N ALA A 311 -23.81 18.56 -21.52
CA ALA A 311 -24.54 17.67 -22.43
C ALA A 311 -24.62 18.16 -23.88
N SER A 312 -24.43 19.47 -24.12
CA SER A 312 -24.43 20.01 -25.49
C SER A 312 -23.21 19.56 -26.29
N HIS A 313 -22.10 19.28 -25.60
CA HIS A 313 -20.84 18.84 -26.22
C HIS A 313 -20.39 17.45 -25.76
N GLY A 314 -21.12 16.78 -24.86
CA GLY A 314 -20.77 15.47 -24.33
C GLY A 314 -19.48 15.47 -23.51
N ARG A 315 -19.26 16.49 -22.67
CA ARG A 315 -18.00 16.65 -21.90
C ARG A 315 -18.23 16.71 -20.40
N LEU A 316 -17.40 16.00 -19.64
CA LEU A 316 -17.26 16.20 -18.21
C LEU A 316 -16.29 17.35 -17.97
N LEU A 317 -16.75 18.38 -17.26
CA LEU A 317 -15.98 19.57 -16.93
C LEU A 317 -15.72 19.63 -15.43
N TYR A 318 -14.51 20.04 -15.08
CA TYR A 318 -14.10 20.34 -13.72
C TYR A 318 -13.75 21.82 -13.61
N PHE A 319 -14.15 22.45 -12.51
CA PHE A 319 -13.96 23.86 -12.21
C PHE A 319 -13.30 24.04 -10.86
N SER A 320 -12.30 24.91 -10.81
CA SER A 320 -11.65 25.34 -9.56
C SER A 320 -11.45 26.84 -9.57
N GLN A 321 -11.39 27.45 -8.37
CA GLN A 321 -11.20 28.88 -8.23
C GLN A 321 -9.71 29.24 -8.14
N GLU A 322 -9.23 30.10 -9.04
CA GLU A 322 -7.91 30.73 -8.94
C GLU A 322 -8.08 32.25 -8.76
N GLY A 323 -7.81 32.73 -7.53
CA GLY A 323 -8.09 34.12 -7.16
C GLY A 323 -9.59 34.38 -7.14
N THR A 324 -10.07 35.27 -8.02
CA THR A 324 -11.51 35.59 -8.18
C THR A 324 -12.13 34.98 -9.43
N SER A 325 -11.37 34.18 -10.18
CA SER A 325 -11.79 33.64 -11.47
C SER A 325 -11.95 32.13 -11.39
N TRP A 326 -12.92 31.62 -12.14
CA TRP A 326 -13.10 30.19 -12.34
C TRP A 326 -12.25 29.69 -13.49
N ILE A 327 -11.52 28.60 -13.26
CA ILE A 327 -10.78 27.88 -14.29
C ILE A 327 -11.49 26.57 -14.55
N SER A 328 -11.73 26.27 -15.83
CA SER A 328 -12.35 25.03 -16.27
C SER A 328 -11.34 24.11 -16.96
N GLN A 329 -11.44 22.82 -16.72
CA GLN A 329 -10.73 21.77 -17.43
C GLN A 329 -11.72 20.73 -17.95
N THR A 330 -11.48 20.20 -19.15
CA THR A 330 -12.19 19.01 -19.64
C THR A 330 -11.55 17.78 -19.00
N VAL A 331 -12.35 17.01 -18.28
CA VAL A 331 -11.94 15.74 -17.66
C VAL A 331 -11.97 14.62 -18.70
N GLU A 332 -13.08 14.49 -19.42
CA GLU A 332 -13.29 13.53 -20.48
C GLU A 332 -14.34 14.04 -21.49
N SER A 333 -14.27 13.58 -22.74
CA SER A 333 -15.17 13.96 -23.84
C SER A 333 -15.86 12.75 -24.47
N ASP A 334 -16.81 13.01 -25.36
CA ASP A 334 -17.56 12.00 -26.11
C ASP A 334 -18.39 11.08 -25.21
N LEU A 335 -18.88 11.65 -24.10
CA LEU A 335 -19.66 10.96 -23.07
C LEU A 335 -21.15 11.28 -23.19
N ARG A 336 -21.96 10.35 -22.68
CA ARG A 336 -23.30 10.69 -22.15
C ARG A 336 -23.24 10.43 -20.65
N LEU A 337 -23.47 11.45 -19.82
CA LEU A 337 -23.35 11.26 -18.37
C LEU A 337 -24.71 11.04 -17.69
N GLY A 338 -24.68 10.13 -16.72
CA GLY A 338 -25.66 10.04 -15.65
C GLY A 338 -25.24 10.90 -14.45
N ALA A 339 -24.91 10.25 -13.34
CA ALA A 339 -24.50 10.93 -12.10
C ALA A 339 -22.99 11.22 -12.06
N VAL A 340 -22.63 12.27 -11.30
CA VAL A 340 -21.25 12.71 -11.07
C VAL A 340 -21.08 13.00 -9.57
N SER A 341 -19.98 12.53 -8.99
CA SER A 341 -19.61 12.80 -7.60
C SER A 341 -18.14 13.21 -7.53
N LEU A 342 -17.86 14.32 -6.83
CA LEU A 342 -16.52 14.87 -6.66
C LEU A 342 -16.12 14.79 -5.18
N ALA A 343 -14.87 14.42 -4.94
CA ALA A 343 -14.24 14.50 -3.64
C ALA A 343 -12.80 14.99 -3.80
N LEU A 344 -12.26 15.65 -2.77
CA LEU A 344 -10.85 16.05 -2.72
C LEU A 344 -10.11 15.17 -1.71
N ASP A 345 -8.87 14.78 -2.04
CA ASP A 345 -8.00 14.07 -1.11
C ASP A 345 -7.43 15.02 -0.02
N ALA A 346 -6.57 14.50 0.86
CA ALA A 346 -6.00 15.27 1.96
C ALA A 346 -5.05 16.40 1.50
N GLU A 347 -4.64 16.36 0.23
CA GLU A 347 -3.74 17.26 -0.47
C GLU A 347 -4.49 18.17 -1.47
N ASP A 348 -5.82 18.20 -1.44
CA ASP A 348 -6.70 18.98 -2.30
C ASP A 348 -6.70 18.54 -3.80
N HIS A 349 -6.27 17.32 -4.12
CA HIS A 349 -6.39 16.79 -5.47
C HIS A 349 -7.82 16.29 -5.75
N PRO A 350 -8.38 16.59 -6.94
CA PRO A 350 -9.74 16.21 -7.25
C PRO A 350 -9.86 14.77 -7.77
N HIS A 351 -10.89 14.09 -7.28
CA HIS A 351 -11.31 12.76 -7.69
C HIS A 351 -12.78 12.78 -8.07
N ILE A 352 -13.13 12.22 -9.24
CA ILE A 352 -14.49 12.25 -9.78
C ILE A 352 -14.92 10.82 -10.13
N GLY A 353 -15.99 10.37 -9.50
CA GLY A 353 -16.72 9.18 -9.92
C GLY A 353 -17.89 9.57 -10.81
N TYR A 354 -18.10 8.86 -11.92
CA TYR A 354 -19.22 9.16 -12.81
C TYR A 354 -19.64 7.95 -13.62
N TYR A 355 -20.86 8.02 -14.13
CA TYR A 355 -21.45 6.99 -14.96
C TYR A 355 -21.52 7.41 -16.41
N ASP A 356 -20.79 6.68 -17.26
CA ASP A 356 -20.86 6.85 -18.71
C ASP A 356 -22.02 6.01 -19.27
N LEU A 357 -23.17 6.66 -19.45
CA LEU A 357 -24.37 6.08 -20.05
C LEU A 357 -24.17 5.65 -21.51
N LEU A 358 -23.18 6.20 -22.22
CA LEU A 358 -22.96 5.83 -23.62
C LEU A 358 -22.40 4.41 -23.72
N HIS A 359 -21.49 4.06 -22.82
CA HIS A 359 -20.81 2.77 -22.79
C HIS A 359 -21.36 1.81 -21.73
N GLY A 360 -22.11 2.32 -20.74
CA GLY A 360 -22.65 1.53 -19.63
C GLY A 360 -21.60 1.23 -18.56
N ASP A 361 -20.61 2.11 -18.41
CA ASP A 361 -19.43 1.91 -17.57
C ASP A 361 -19.43 2.86 -16.37
N LEU A 362 -19.06 2.33 -15.20
CA LEU A 362 -18.66 3.14 -14.05
C LEU A 362 -17.21 3.58 -14.26
N ARG A 363 -16.98 4.90 -14.20
CA ARG A 363 -15.69 5.52 -14.48
C ARG A 363 -15.20 6.31 -13.27
N TYR A 364 -13.88 6.40 -13.17
CA TYR A 364 -13.20 7.16 -12.14
C TYR A 364 -12.09 8.00 -12.77
N ALA A 365 -12.11 9.30 -12.49
CA ALA A 365 -11.08 10.23 -12.95
C ALA A 365 -10.38 10.88 -11.76
N PHE A 366 -9.07 11.05 -11.86
CA PHE A 366 -8.27 11.72 -10.84
C PHE A 366 -7.06 12.41 -11.45
N ILE A 367 -6.50 13.38 -10.72
CA ILE A 367 -5.21 13.98 -11.05
C ILE A 367 -4.16 13.29 -10.16
N PRO A 368 -3.18 12.57 -10.72
CA PRO A 368 -2.17 11.91 -9.89
C PRO A 368 -1.35 12.96 -9.12
N PRO A 369 -0.95 12.66 -7.87
CA PRO A 369 -0.04 13.51 -7.14
C PRO A 369 1.25 13.69 -7.94
N GLU A 370 1.89 14.86 -7.82
CA GLU A 370 3.19 15.10 -8.46
C GLU A 370 4.16 13.94 -8.13
N GLU A 371 4.90 13.45 -9.13
CA GLU A 371 5.86 12.36 -8.93
C GLU A 371 6.84 12.71 -7.79
N ARG A 372 6.62 12.09 -6.64
CA ARG A 372 7.52 12.15 -5.48
C ARG A 372 8.19 10.80 -5.38
N LEU A 373 9.51 10.79 -5.40
CA LEU A 373 10.26 9.58 -5.07
C LEU A 373 10.28 9.45 -3.55
N GLU A 374 9.34 8.71 -3.00
CA GLU A 374 9.35 8.30 -1.61
C GLU A 374 10.21 7.04 -1.48
N VAL A 375 11.39 7.20 -0.88
CA VAL A 375 12.27 6.06 -0.57
C VAL A 375 12.16 5.76 0.91
N ASP A 376 11.42 4.71 1.25
CA ASP A 376 11.40 4.15 2.59
C ASP A 376 12.67 3.34 2.83
N VAL A 377 13.66 3.98 3.48
CA VAL A 377 14.85 3.26 3.94
C VAL A 377 14.55 2.71 5.32
N SER A 378 14.38 1.38 5.42
CA SER A 378 14.30 0.76 6.75
C SER A 378 15.61 1.03 7.50
N ILE A 379 15.48 1.56 8.73
CA ILE A 379 16.62 1.85 9.60
C ILE A 379 17.45 0.58 9.84
N ALA A 380 16.83 -0.59 9.79
CA ALA A 380 17.51 -1.87 9.87
C ALA A 380 18.52 -2.11 8.73
N TRP A 381 18.18 -1.72 7.50
CA TRP A 381 19.07 -1.84 6.34
C TRP A 381 20.20 -0.80 6.40
N MET A 382 19.95 0.38 6.97
CA MET A 382 21.00 1.38 7.26
C MET A 382 21.99 0.88 8.31
N ILE A 383 21.50 0.26 9.38
CA ILE A 383 22.34 -0.37 10.42
C ILE A 383 23.15 -1.52 9.83
N LEU A 384 22.53 -2.37 8.99
CA LEU A 384 23.25 -3.43 8.28
C LEU A 384 24.37 -2.85 7.41
N PHE A 385 24.11 -1.77 6.66
CA PHE A 385 25.14 -1.11 5.84
C PHE A 385 26.32 -0.61 6.68
N LEU A 386 26.05 0.06 7.81
CA LEU A 386 27.08 0.52 8.73
C LEU A 386 27.88 -0.65 9.33
N LEU A 387 27.22 -1.75 9.69
CA LEU A 387 27.88 -2.95 10.20
C LEU A 387 28.78 -3.61 9.16
N LEU A 388 28.31 -3.73 7.92
CA LEU A 388 29.11 -4.24 6.80
C LEU A 388 30.36 -3.37 6.57
N LEU A 389 30.24 -2.04 6.72
CA LEU A 389 31.37 -1.12 6.64
C LEU A 389 32.39 -1.36 7.78
N VAL A 390 31.92 -1.47 9.03
CA VAL A 390 32.82 -1.72 10.19
C VAL A 390 33.51 -3.07 10.06
N VAL A 391 32.79 -4.11 9.63
CA VAL A 391 33.37 -5.44 9.39
C VAL A 391 34.41 -5.39 8.28
N ALA A 392 34.15 -4.70 7.18
CA ALA A 392 35.12 -4.50 6.10
C ALA A 392 36.40 -3.79 6.60
N VAL A 393 36.26 -2.73 7.39
CA VAL A 393 37.39 -2.03 8.02
C VAL A 393 38.15 -2.95 8.98
N GLY A 394 37.45 -3.69 9.83
CA GLY A 394 38.06 -4.62 10.78
C GLY A 394 38.86 -5.74 10.12
N VAL A 395 38.34 -6.30 9.02
CA VAL A 395 39.07 -7.30 8.23
C VAL A 395 40.35 -6.72 7.62
N GLU A 396 40.34 -5.45 7.20
CA GLU A 396 41.53 -4.79 6.68
C GLU A 396 42.62 -4.65 7.76
N PHE A 397 42.24 -4.30 8.98
CA PHE A 397 43.17 -4.21 10.12
C PHE A 397 43.69 -5.57 10.61
N ALA A 398 42.96 -6.67 10.39
CA ALA A 398 43.35 -8.00 10.82
C ALA A 398 44.45 -8.65 9.93
N ARG A 399 44.74 -8.08 8.75
CA ARG A 399 45.74 -8.63 7.84
C ARG A 399 47.16 -8.51 8.41
N PRO A 400 47.95 -9.59 8.49
CA PRO A 400 49.35 -9.50 8.88
C PRO A 400 50.17 -8.76 7.80
N GLU A 401 51.00 -7.79 8.21
CA GLU A 401 51.89 -6.99 7.34
C GLU A 401 53.03 -7.80 6.67
N VAL A 402 53.08 -9.12 6.84
CA VAL A 402 54.22 -9.99 6.44
C VAL A 402 54.33 -10.22 4.92
N ALA A 403 53.71 -9.36 4.10
CA ALA A 403 53.98 -9.30 2.65
C ALA A 403 55.07 -8.27 2.29
N GLU A 404 55.77 -7.68 3.26
CA GLU A 404 56.79 -6.66 2.97
C GLU A 404 58.17 -7.20 2.58
N GLU A 405 58.54 -8.45 2.90
CA GLU A 405 59.93 -8.90 2.68
C GLU A 405 60.16 -9.91 1.53
N ALA A 406 59.12 -10.43 0.86
CA ALA A 406 59.31 -11.45 -0.18
C ALA A 406 59.26 -10.95 -1.64
N PHE A 407 58.81 -9.71 -1.92
CA PHE A 407 58.78 -9.18 -3.29
C PHE A 407 59.08 -7.68 -3.35
N PRO A 408 60.33 -7.27 -3.61
CA PRO A 408 60.71 -5.88 -3.76
C PRO A 408 60.47 -5.43 -5.20
N THR A 409 59.23 -5.20 -5.62
CA THR A 409 58.95 -4.27 -6.74
C THR A 409 57.57 -3.64 -6.60
N GLY A 410 57.55 -2.31 -6.63
CA GLY A 410 56.38 -1.49 -6.36
C GLY A 410 55.20 -1.77 -7.28
N ARG A 411 54.12 -2.26 -6.70
CA ARG A 411 52.74 -2.02 -7.16
C ARG A 411 51.85 -1.99 -5.92
N HIS A 412 51.21 -0.84 -5.73
CA HIS A 412 50.31 -0.53 -4.63
C HIS A 412 49.40 -1.69 -4.21
N ARG A 413 49.34 -1.88 -2.88
CA ARG A 413 48.41 -2.71 -2.10
C ARG A 413 47.11 -3.01 -2.86
N ARG A 414 46.96 -4.24 -3.36
CA ARG A 414 45.66 -4.72 -3.82
C ARG A 414 44.96 -5.36 -2.64
N LEU A 415 43.89 -4.70 -2.18
CA LEU A 415 42.81 -5.29 -1.41
C LEU A 415 42.52 -6.69 -1.97
N ASP A 416 42.56 -7.74 -1.15
CA ASP A 416 42.06 -9.05 -1.57
C ASP A 416 40.57 -9.14 -1.19
N PRO A 417 39.63 -8.83 -2.10
CA PRO A 417 38.22 -8.68 -1.75
C PRO A 417 37.60 -9.98 -1.22
N VAL A 418 38.24 -11.12 -1.52
CA VAL A 418 37.78 -12.45 -1.07
C VAL A 418 37.92 -12.65 0.43
N SER A 419 38.86 -11.95 1.09
CA SER A 419 38.99 -12.01 2.56
C SER A 419 37.80 -11.39 3.29
N TRP A 420 37.01 -10.55 2.62
CA TRP A 420 35.87 -9.85 3.21
C TRP A 420 34.59 -10.69 3.10
N ILE A 421 34.56 -11.66 2.18
CA ILE A 421 33.35 -12.47 1.89
C ILE A 421 32.83 -13.14 3.15
N GLY A 422 33.69 -13.84 3.90
CA GLY A 422 33.25 -14.61 5.08
C GLY A 422 32.63 -13.73 6.17
N PRO A 423 33.35 -12.71 6.69
CA PRO A 423 32.83 -11.85 7.74
C PRO A 423 31.58 -11.03 7.32
N VAL A 424 31.53 -10.57 6.06
CA VAL A 424 30.37 -9.87 5.49
C VAL A 424 29.15 -10.79 5.44
N LEU A 425 29.33 -12.01 4.92
CA LEU A 425 28.23 -12.97 4.82
C LEU A 425 27.78 -13.45 6.20
N LEU A 426 28.68 -13.63 7.16
CA LEU A 426 28.32 -13.98 8.54
C LEU A 426 27.51 -12.86 9.22
N THR A 427 27.87 -11.59 8.97
CA THR A 427 27.12 -10.43 9.49
C THR A 427 25.72 -10.35 8.88
N LEU A 428 25.62 -10.56 7.56
CA LEU A 428 24.35 -10.65 6.86
C LEU A 428 23.51 -11.83 7.38
N THR A 429 24.14 -12.97 7.64
CA THR A 429 23.51 -14.16 8.24
C THR A 429 22.91 -13.83 9.60
N ALA A 430 23.70 -13.22 10.48
CA ALA A 430 23.23 -12.84 11.81
C ALA A 430 22.02 -11.89 11.72
N PHE A 431 22.09 -10.88 10.85
CA PHE A 431 20.98 -9.94 10.65
C PHE A 431 19.70 -10.62 10.16
N LEU A 432 19.79 -11.48 9.13
CA LEU A 432 18.62 -12.16 8.56
C LEU A 432 18.07 -13.25 9.49
N PHE A 433 18.95 -14.03 10.11
CA PHE A 433 18.54 -15.17 10.93
C PHE A 433 17.98 -14.75 12.29
N LEU A 434 18.53 -13.72 12.94
CA LEU A 434 17.99 -13.21 14.21
C LEU A 434 16.56 -12.68 14.07
N ARG A 435 16.19 -12.18 12.88
CA ARG A 435 14.82 -11.74 12.57
C ARG A 435 13.83 -12.88 12.43
N LEU A 436 14.28 -14.10 12.20
CA LEU A 436 13.43 -15.30 12.16
C LEU A 436 13.10 -15.81 13.57
N LEU A 437 13.89 -15.46 14.58
CA LEU A 437 13.66 -15.82 15.97
C LEU A 437 12.60 -14.89 16.58
N THR A 438 11.70 -15.43 17.38
CA THR A 438 10.61 -14.64 18.01
C THR A 438 10.88 -14.35 19.49
N GLY A 439 11.64 -15.20 20.17
CA GLY A 439 11.98 -15.03 21.59
C GLY A 439 13.17 -14.09 21.84
N LEU A 440 13.04 -13.20 22.82
CA LEU A 440 14.13 -12.31 23.26
C LEU A 440 15.38 -13.09 23.71
N VAL A 441 15.17 -14.19 24.43
CA VAL A 441 16.26 -15.07 24.91
C VAL A 441 16.96 -15.75 23.74
N GLU A 442 16.18 -16.31 22.80
CA GLU A 442 16.72 -16.98 21.60
C GLU A 442 17.55 -16.02 20.75
N ARG A 443 17.04 -14.79 20.54
CA ARG A 443 17.76 -13.73 19.84
C ARG A 443 19.05 -13.33 20.55
N SER A 444 19.02 -13.20 21.87
CA SER A 444 20.21 -12.83 22.66
C SER A 444 21.28 -13.92 22.60
N VAL A 445 20.88 -15.18 22.68
CA VAL A 445 21.79 -16.34 22.53
C VAL A 445 22.34 -16.41 21.12
N GLY A 446 21.49 -16.25 20.10
CA GLY A 446 21.89 -16.23 18.69
C GLY A 446 22.87 -15.09 18.39
N LEU A 447 22.66 -13.92 19.00
CA LEU A 447 23.55 -12.77 18.88
C LEU A 447 24.93 -13.06 19.48
N GLY A 448 24.97 -13.62 20.70
CA GLY A 448 26.21 -14.03 21.34
C GLY A 448 26.98 -15.05 20.51
N PHE A 449 26.27 -16.02 19.92
CA PHE A 449 26.86 -17.01 19.02
C PHE A 449 27.44 -16.38 17.75
N ALA A 450 26.70 -15.50 17.09
CA ALA A 450 27.18 -14.78 15.90
C ALA A 450 28.41 -13.92 16.19
N ALA A 451 28.42 -13.22 17.33
CA ALA A 451 29.55 -12.42 17.79
C ALA A 451 30.81 -13.29 18.03
N LEU A 452 30.66 -14.45 18.67
CA LEU A 452 31.76 -15.39 18.90
C LEU A 452 32.30 -15.98 17.58
N LEU A 453 31.42 -16.34 16.65
CA LEU A 453 31.83 -16.83 15.33
C LEU A 453 32.61 -15.76 14.55
N LEU A 454 32.11 -14.52 14.53
CA LEU A 454 32.76 -13.42 13.82
C LEU A 454 34.12 -13.09 14.45
N LEU A 455 34.22 -13.11 15.78
CA LEU A 455 35.48 -12.97 16.49
C LEU A 455 36.46 -14.08 16.10
N GLY A 456 36.02 -15.33 16.12
CA GLY A 456 36.83 -16.48 15.70
C GLY A 456 37.29 -16.35 14.25
N GLU A 457 36.45 -15.81 13.37
CA GLU A 457 36.75 -15.62 11.95
C GLU A 457 37.82 -14.54 11.75
N LEU A 458 37.70 -13.40 12.43
CA LEU A 458 38.71 -12.34 12.41
C LEU A 458 40.06 -12.82 12.96
N VAL A 459 40.05 -13.60 14.04
CA VAL A 459 41.26 -14.21 14.61
C VAL A 459 41.86 -15.23 13.64
N ALA A 460 41.05 -16.07 13.02
CA ALA A 460 41.53 -17.07 12.06
C ALA A 460 42.07 -16.42 10.77
N LEU A 461 41.49 -15.30 10.33
CA LEU A 461 42.03 -14.50 9.22
C LEU A 461 43.44 -13.99 9.52
N HIS A 462 43.70 -13.56 10.76
CA HIS A 462 45.02 -13.13 11.21
C HIS A 462 46.05 -14.28 11.20
N TYR A 463 45.69 -15.43 11.78
CA TYR A 463 46.58 -16.59 11.91
C TYR A 463 46.69 -17.45 10.63
N ARG A 464 45.99 -17.08 9.55
CA ARG A 464 46.05 -17.77 8.25
C ARG A 464 47.47 -17.81 7.64
N HIS A 465 48.32 -16.85 8.02
CA HIS A 465 49.69 -16.71 7.53
C HIS A 465 50.75 -16.96 8.61
N ASP A 466 50.38 -17.57 9.74
CA ASP A 466 51.33 -17.91 10.81
C ASP A 466 52.38 -18.92 10.31
N GLU A 467 53.62 -18.75 10.78
CA GLU A 467 54.75 -19.65 10.50
C GLU A 467 54.56 -21.04 11.09
N ARG A 468 53.77 -21.15 12.19
CA ARG A 468 53.51 -22.42 12.88
C ARG A 468 52.46 -23.24 12.13
N PRO A 469 52.80 -24.43 11.58
CA PRO A 469 51.88 -25.22 10.77
C PRO A 469 50.56 -25.57 11.48
N ARG A 470 50.62 -25.90 12.77
CA ARG A 470 49.43 -26.24 13.58
C ARG A 470 48.44 -25.08 13.71
N MET A 471 48.93 -23.86 13.91
CA MET A 471 48.07 -22.67 14.04
C MET A 471 47.45 -22.28 12.70
N ARG A 472 48.25 -22.38 11.63
CA ARG A 472 47.78 -22.14 10.26
C ARG A 472 46.69 -23.12 9.84
N GLU A 473 46.91 -24.42 10.05
CA GLU A 473 45.94 -25.47 9.71
C GLU A 473 44.65 -25.33 10.52
N GLY A 474 44.75 -25.06 11.83
CA GLY A 474 43.58 -24.80 12.68
C GLY A 474 42.77 -23.59 12.23
N SER A 475 43.45 -22.50 11.83
CA SER A 475 42.79 -21.28 11.34
C SER A 475 42.07 -21.51 10.00
N VAL A 476 42.70 -22.22 9.06
CA VAL A 476 42.09 -22.56 7.76
C VAL A 476 40.88 -23.48 7.95
N PHE A 477 40.97 -24.44 8.87
CA PHE A 477 39.85 -25.30 9.21
C PHE A 477 38.68 -24.52 9.80
N PHE A 478 38.95 -23.60 10.73
CA PHE A 478 37.92 -22.74 11.32
C PHE A 478 37.21 -21.87 10.28
N LEU A 479 37.98 -21.22 9.38
CA LEU A 479 37.41 -20.40 8.30
C LEU A 479 36.50 -21.23 7.39
N ASP A 480 36.93 -22.43 6.99
CA ASP A 480 36.10 -23.33 6.20
C ASP A 480 34.80 -23.70 6.92
N LEU A 481 34.91 -24.10 8.19
CA LEU A 481 33.76 -24.49 9.01
C LEU A 481 32.77 -23.32 9.16
N SER A 482 33.28 -22.12 9.43
CA SER A 482 32.46 -20.91 9.55
C SER A 482 31.71 -20.60 8.25
N LEU A 483 32.36 -20.74 7.08
CA LEU A 483 31.71 -20.51 5.78
C LEU A 483 30.60 -21.52 5.50
N TYR A 484 30.77 -22.80 5.88
CA TYR A 484 29.70 -23.79 5.75
C TYR A 484 28.54 -23.54 6.74
N LEU A 485 28.82 -23.08 7.96
CA LEU A 485 27.77 -22.68 8.91
C LEU A 485 27.00 -21.45 8.40
N THR A 486 27.70 -20.45 7.88
CA THR A 486 27.13 -19.27 7.21
C THR A 486 26.24 -19.68 6.04
N ALA A 487 26.71 -20.62 5.19
CA ALA A 487 25.92 -21.18 4.10
C ALA A 487 24.62 -21.84 4.58
N PHE A 488 24.69 -22.67 5.62
CA PHE A 488 23.51 -23.35 6.19
C PHE A 488 22.42 -22.36 6.61
N PHE A 489 22.79 -21.35 7.41
CA PHE A 489 21.82 -20.40 7.95
C PHE A 489 21.27 -19.46 6.88
N LEU A 490 22.08 -19.00 5.93
CA LEU A 490 21.60 -18.15 4.85
C LEU A 490 20.70 -18.90 3.87
N PHE A 491 21.07 -20.14 3.50
CA PHE A 491 20.22 -20.98 2.65
C PHE A 491 18.89 -21.27 3.34
N GLY A 492 18.92 -21.58 4.64
CA GLY A 492 17.72 -21.75 5.44
C GLY A 492 16.87 -20.48 5.52
N ALA A 493 17.48 -19.33 5.79
CA ALA A 493 16.78 -18.05 5.88
C ALA A 493 16.10 -17.65 4.56
N ILE A 494 16.83 -17.72 3.44
CA ILE A 494 16.27 -17.41 2.11
C ILE A 494 15.11 -18.36 1.78
N TYR A 495 15.24 -19.64 2.12
CA TYR A 495 14.17 -20.62 1.91
C TYR A 495 12.94 -20.35 2.81
N THR A 496 13.14 -20.00 4.10
CA THR A 496 12.01 -19.67 5.00
C THR A 496 11.22 -18.45 4.58
N LEU A 497 11.88 -17.45 3.96
CA LEU A 497 11.24 -16.19 3.59
C LEU A 497 10.23 -16.32 2.46
N ARG A 498 10.17 -17.48 1.75
CA ARG A 498 9.21 -17.78 0.67
C ARG A 498 8.97 -16.61 -0.29
N LEU A 499 10.02 -15.86 -0.60
CA LEU A 499 9.97 -14.83 -1.64
C LEU A 499 9.64 -15.48 -3.00
N ARG A 500 9.16 -14.71 -3.98
CA ARG A 500 8.86 -15.25 -5.32
C ARG A 500 10.08 -16.06 -5.82
N SER A 501 9.82 -17.25 -6.39
CA SER A 501 10.83 -18.26 -6.75
C SER A 501 12.05 -17.68 -7.50
N LEU A 502 11.82 -16.68 -8.35
CA LEU A 502 12.89 -16.02 -9.11
C LEU A 502 13.87 -15.26 -8.18
N PHE A 503 13.37 -14.50 -7.20
CA PHE A 503 14.22 -13.73 -6.29
C PHE A 503 15.01 -14.61 -5.33
N SER A 504 14.39 -15.66 -4.78
CA SER A 504 15.09 -16.62 -3.91
C SER A 504 16.18 -17.38 -4.66
N ALA A 505 15.90 -17.80 -5.91
CA ALA A 505 16.88 -18.48 -6.75
C ALA A 505 18.07 -17.57 -7.07
N THR A 506 17.84 -16.33 -7.50
CA THR A 506 18.92 -15.38 -7.81
C THR A 506 19.77 -15.08 -6.57
N ALA A 507 19.15 -14.88 -5.41
CA ALA A 507 19.88 -14.66 -4.15
C ALA A 507 20.78 -15.86 -3.80
N LEU A 508 20.26 -17.09 -3.95
CA LEU A 508 21.02 -18.32 -3.70
C LEU A 508 22.16 -18.52 -4.69
N VAL A 509 21.98 -18.18 -5.97
CA VAL A 509 23.06 -18.21 -6.98
C VAL A 509 24.22 -17.30 -6.57
N VAL A 510 23.93 -16.03 -6.27
CA VAL A 510 24.94 -15.04 -5.90
C VAL A 510 25.66 -15.47 -4.62
N LEU A 511 24.90 -15.93 -3.63
CA LEU A 511 25.47 -16.31 -2.35
C LEU A 511 26.35 -17.57 -2.43
N ALA A 512 25.85 -18.62 -3.10
CA ALA A 512 26.61 -19.84 -3.32
C ALA A 512 27.86 -19.56 -4.18
N PHE A 513 27.78 -18.66 -5.15
CA PHE A 513 28.95 -18.19 -5.90
C PHE A 513 30.01 -17.57 -4.98
N LEU A 514 29.63 -16.62 -4.11
CA LEU A 514 30.56 -15.94 -3.22
C LEU A 514 31.21 -16.91 -2.22
N LEU A 515 30.41 -17.79 -1.61
CA LEU A 515 30.88 -18.82 -0.69
C LEU A 515 31.82 -19.81 -1.40
N ALA A 516 31.46 -20.28 -2.60
CA ALA A 516 32.32 -21.17 -3.38
C ALA A 516 33.64 -20.49 -3.78
N LEU A 517 33.59 -19.22 -4.17
CA LEU A 517 34.79 -18.45 -4.50
C LEU A 517 35.74 -18.34 -3.30
N ALA A 518 35.20 -18.08 -2.10
CA ALA A 518 35.97 -18.05 -0.86
C ALA A 518 36.61 -19.42 -0.53
N LEU A 519 35.91 -20.52 -0.81
CA LEU A 519 36.36 -21.88 -0.51
C LEU A 519 37.32 -22.48 -1.57
N LEU A 520 37.25 -22.06 -2.83
CA LEU A 520 37.97 -22.67 -3.96
C LEU A 520 39.24 -21.91 -4.36
N ARG A 521 39.27 -20.57 -4.22
CA ARG A 521 40.35 -19.73 -4.75
C ARG A 521 41.75 -20.08 -4.22
N ARG A 522 41.86 -20.75 -3.08
CA ARG A 522 43.15 -21.20 -2.53
C ARG A 522 43.74 -22.44 -3.20
N PHE A 523 42.98 -23.12 -4.06
CA PHE A 523 43.39 -24.37 -4.70
C PHE A 523 43.70 -24.24 -6.18
N THR A 524 43.35 -23.11 -6.81
CA THR A 524 43.54 -22.91 -8.24
C THR A 524 43.78 -21.42 -8.59
N SER A 525 44.02 -21.12 -9.87
CA SER A 525 44.13 -19.78 -10.43
C SER A 525 42.80 -19.00 -10.30
N ARG A 526 42.88 -17.66 -10.36
CA ARG A 526 41.69 -16.80 -10.21
C ARG A 526 40.59 -17.09 -11.24
N GLY A 527 40.96 -17.38 -12.49
CA GLY A 527 40.01 -17.63 -13.58
C GLY A 527 39.25 -18.94 -13.38
N GLU A 528 39.97 -20.01 -13.04
CA GLU A 528 39.35 -21.32 -12.76
C GLU A 528 38.49 -21.28 -11.51
N ALA A 529 38.93 -20.62 -10.44
CA ALA A 529 38.12 -20.47 -9.23
C ALA A 529 36.79 -19.75 -9.50
N LEU A 530 36.80 -18.70 -10.34
CA LEU A 530 35.59 -17.97 -10.73
C LEU A 530 34.63 -18.84 -11.55
N LEU A 531 35.15 -19.57 -12.54
CA LEU A 531 34.35 -20.43 -13.40
C LEU A 531 33.65 -21.54 -12.58
N TYR A 532 34.40 -22.24 -11.74
CA TYR A 532 33.85 -23.29 -10.90
C TYR A 532 32.90 -22.73 -9.84
N ALA A 533 33.22 -21.60 -9.21
CA ALA A 533 32.29 -20.95 -8.28
C ALA A 533 30.98 -20.54 -8.97
N ALA A 534 31.02 -20.06 -10.21
CA ALA A 534 29.83 -19.73 -10.99
C ALA A 534 28.99 -20.98 -11.28
N GLY A 535 29.65 -22.09 -11.66
CA GLY A 535 28.99 -23.39 -11.83
C GLY A 535 28.32 -23.90 -10.55
N VAL A 536 28.97 -23.77 -9.40
CA VAL A 536 28.38 -24.11 -8.09
C VAL A 536 27.17 -23.22 -7.80
N GLY A 537 27.29 -21.90 -8.01
CA GLY A 537 26.21 -20.95 -7.77
C GLY A 537 24.96 -21.28 -8.58
N LEU A 538 25.12 -21.48 -9.90
CA LEU A 538 24.03 -21.87 -10.80
C LEU A 538 23.39 -23.20 -10.37
N ALA A 539 24.20 -24.23 -10.09
CA ALA A 539 23.68 -25.53 -9.70
C ALA A 539 22.86 -25.48 -8.39
N VAL A 540 23.32 -24.73 -7.37
CA VAL A 540 22.55 -24.53 -6.13
C VAL A 540 21.26 -23.75 -6.41
N GLY A 541 21.31 -22.72 -7.26
CA GLY A 541 20.14 -21.95 -7.69
C GLY A 541 19.09 -22.79 -8.40
N GLU A 542 19.48 -23.65 -9.33
CA GLU A 542 18.55 -24.53 -10.06
C GLU A 542 17.84 -25.52 -9.12
N VAL A 543 18.53 -26.02 -8.09
CA VAL A 543 17.95 -26.93 -7.09
C VAL A 543 16.83 -26.27 -6.27
N THR A 544 16.74 -24.94 -6.25
CA THR A 544 15.67 -24.24 -5.53
C THR A 544 14.28 -24.45 -6.13
N TRP A 545 14.21 -24.64 -7.45
CA TRP A 545 12.96 -24.85 -8.16
C TRP A 545 12.22 -26.11 -7.68
N PRO A 546 12.83 -27.32 -7.69
CA PRO A 546 12.17 -28.51 -7.16
C PRO A 546 11.93 -28.43 -5.65
N LEU A 547 12.81 -27.77 -4.88
CA LEU A 547 12.62 -27.60 -3.43
C LEU A 547 11.38 -26.78 -3.06
N ASN A 548 10.95 -25.86 -3.92
CA ASN A 548 9.72 -25.08 -3.71
C ASN A 548 8.44 -25.94 -3.82
N TYR A 549 8.51 -27.09 -4.50
CA TYR A 549 7.39 -28.04 -4.59
C TYR A 549 7.35 -29.03 -3.41
N TRP A 550 8.41 -29.08 -2.57
CA TRP A 550 8.43 -29.92 -1.38
C TRP A 550 8.02 -29.14 -0.13
N ALA A 551 7.02 -29.65 0.59
CA ALA A 551 6.53 -29.06 1.84
C ALA A 551 7.50 -29.35 3.01
N THR A 552 8.68 -28.74 2.99
CA THR A 552 9.71 -28.93 4.02
C THR A 552 9.93 -27.65 4.84
N GLY A 553 10.35 -27.80 6.09
CA GLY A 553 10.74 -26.68 6.95
C GLY A 553 12.04 -26.05 6.46
N GLY A 554 12.26 -24.76 6.75
CA GLY A 554 13.39 -24.07 6.13
C GLY A 554 14.77 -24.46 6.62
N LEU A 555 14.91 -25.00 7.83
CA LEU A 555 16.17 -25.62 8.26
C LEU A 555 16.50 -26.88 7.43
N SER A 556 15.49 -27.68 7.09
CA SER A 556 15.65 -28.88 6.27
C SER A 556 15.96 -28.55 4.81
N GLY A 557 15.26 -27.56 4.24
CA GLY A 557 15.58 -27.01 2.92
C GLY A 557 17.00 -26.43 2.86
N GLY A 558 17.39 -25.66 3.89
CA GLY A 558 18.75 -25.14 4.04
C GLY A 558 19.82 -26.23 4.19
N ALA A 559 19.56 -27.29 4.98
CA ALA A 559 20.44 -28.44 5.11
C ALA A 559 20.65 -29.16 3.78
N PHE A 560 19.60 -29.34 3.00
CA PHE A 560 19.69 -29.97 1.69
C PHE A 560 20.51 -29.13 0.70
N LEU A 561 20.25 -27.81 0.63
CA LEU A 561 21.06 -26.89 -0.17
C LEU A 561 22.54 -26.88 0.26
N LEU A 562 22.80 -27.00 1.57
CA LEU A 562 24.17 -27.12 2.09
C LEU A 562 24.85 -28.41 1.60
N VAL A 563 24.14 -29.55 1.58
CA VAL A 563 24.70 -30.82 1.09
C VAL A 563 25.05 -30.72 -0.39
N VAL A 564 24.15 -30.16 -1.21
CA VAL A 564 24.41 -29.91 -2.65
C VAL A 564 25.66 -29.04 -2.82
N PHE A 565 25.70 -27.91 -2.11
CA PHE A 565 26.83 -26.99 -2.14
C PHE A 565 28.14 -27.68 -1.70
N TYR A 566 28.11 -28.43 -0.60
CA TYR A 566 29.25 -29.16 -0.05
C TYR A 566 29.81 -30.18 -1.05
N VAL A 567 28.94 -30.98 -1.69
CA VAL A 567 29.34 -31.96 -2.70
C VAL A 567 30.03 -31.28 -3.87
N LEU A 568 29.43 -30.23 -4.42
CA LEU A 568 29.97 -29.54 -5.60
C LEU A 568 31.33 -28.87 -5.31
N VAL A 569 31.44 -28.18 -4.16
CA VAL A 569 32.71 -27.57 -3.74
C VAL A 569 33.76 -28.64 -3.48
N SER A 570 33.41 -29.76 -2.84
CA SER A 570 34.36 -30.83 -2.52
C SER A 570 34.86 -31.55 -3.77
N LEU A 571 33.99 -31.87 -4.73
CA LEU A 571 34.38 -32.42 -6.02
C LEU A 571 35.35 -31.49 -6.75
N SER A 572 35.05 -30.18 -6.76
CA SER A 572 35.92 -29.15 -7.36
C SER A 572 37.29 -29.10 -6.66
N ARG A 573 37.32 -29.12 -5.32
CA ARG A 573 38.56 -29.18 -4.52
C ARG A 573 39.41 -30.41 -4.85
N HIS A 574 38.79 -31.58 -4.99
CA HIS A 574 39.51 -32.81 -5.35
C HIS A 574 40.02 -32.81 -6.79
N HIS A 575 39.25 -32.23 -7.72
CA HIS A 575 39.67 -32.02 -9.10
C HIS A 575 40.93 -31.15 -9.18
N PHE A 576 40.94 -29.97 -8.52
CA PHE A 576 42.10 -29.07 -8.53
C PHE A 576 43.35 -29.67 -7.89
N ARG A 577 43.19 -30.61 -6.96
CA ARG A 577 44.31 -31.33 -6.33
C ARG A 577 44.81 -32.52 -7.15
N GLY A 578 44.21 -32.82 -8.31
CA GLY A 578 44.51 -34.01 -9.10
C GLY A 578 44.16 -35.33 -8.39
N LYS A 579 43.26 -35.29 -7.41
CA LYS A 579 42.89 -36.43 -6.55
C LYS A 579 41.47 -36.95 -6.82
N LEU A 580 40.84 -36.54 -7.90
CA LEU A 580 39.50 -37.01 -8.25
C LEU A 580 39.56 -38.45 -8.75
N THR A 581 39.02 -39.38 -7.98
CA THR A 581 38.89 -40.80 -8.38
C THR A 581 37.42 -41.13 -8.60
N SER A 582 37.14 -42.17 -9.40
CA SER A 582 35.76 -42.66 -9.60
C SER A 582 35.11 -43.05 -8.27
N ARG A 583 35.89 -43.58 -7.32
CA ARG A 583 35.44 -43.88 -5.96
C ARG A 583 34.93 -42.64 -5.22
N LEU A 584 35.72 -41.55 -5.22
CA LEU A 584 35.32 -40.28 -4.60
C LEU A 584 34.03 -39.72 -5.22
N PHE A 585 33.87 -39.82 -6.54
CA PHE A 585 32.65 -39.39 -7.22
C PHE A 585 31.41 -40.17 -6.72
N TRP A 586 31.51 -41.49 -6.58
CA TRP A 586 30.44 -42.31 -6.04
C TRP A 586 30.17 -42.07 -4.54
N GLU A 587 31.21 -41.81 -3.74
CA GLU A 587 31.05 -41.49 -2.31
C GLU A 587 30.24 -40.19 -2.12
N TYR A 588 30.57 -39.12 -2.83
CA TYR A 588 29.77 -37.88 -2.76
C TYR A 588 28.39 -38.02 -3.41
N GLY A 589 28.26 -38.83 -4.48
CA GLY A 589 26.97 -39.17 -5.07
C GLY A 589 26.05 -39.90 -4.09
N LEU A 590 26.59 -40.80 -3.27
CA LEU A 590 25.83 -41.49 -2.22
C LEU A 590 25.36 -40.53 -1.12
N VAL A 591 26.20 -39.57 -0.72
CA VAL A 591 25.82 -38.53 0.26
C VAL A 591 24.65 -37.69 -0.27
N LEU A 592 24.70 -37.28 -1.54
CA LEU A 592 23.60 -36.53 -2.16
C LEU A 592 22.32 -37.36 -2.25
N LEU A 593 22.43 -38.64 -2.65
CA LEU A 593 21.30 -39.56 -2.71
C LEU A 593 20.65 -39.76 -1.33
N LEU A 594 21.45 -39.94 -0.28
CA LEU A 594 20.96 -40.06 1.10
C LEU A 594 20.22 -38.79 1.54
N ALA A 595 20.74 -37.60 1.20
CA ALA A 595 20.08 -36.34 1.51
C ALA A 595 18.73 -36.20 0.80
N ILE A 596 18.62 -36.62 -0.47
CA ILE A 596 17.34 -36.66 -1.20
C ILE A 596 16.36 -37.62 -0.51
N VAL A 597 16.81 -38.84 -0.16
CA VAL A 597 15.96 -39.82 0.54
C VAL A 597 15.45 -39.26 1.87
N LEU A 598 16.33 -38.69 2.69
CA LEU A 598 15.93 -38.09 3.98
C LEU A 598 14.92 -36.95 3.79
N LEU A 599 15.15 -36.07 2.82
CA LEU A 599 14.24 -34.96 2.53
C LEU A 599 12.88 -35.45 2.04
N THR A 600 12.85 -36.48 1.18
CA THR A 600 11.58 -37.07 0.71
C THR A 600 10.81 -37.77 1.82
N LEU A 601 11.48 -38.52 2.70
CA LEU A 601 10.85 -39.14 3.87
C LEU A 601 10.27 -38.09 4.82
N GLN A 602 10.96 -36.96 5.00
CA GLN A 602 10.47 -35.86 5.80
C GLN A 602 9.26 -35.17 5.14
N ALA A 603 9.31 -34.91 3.83
CA ALA A 603 8.20 -34.33 3.07
C ALA A 603 6.94 -35.23 3.08
N MET A 604 7.12 -36.55 3.15
CA MET A 604 6.04 -37.54 3.27
C MET A 604 5.50 -37.70 4.71
N GLY A 605 6.08 -36.99 5.69
CA GLY A 605 5.69 -37.08 7.11
C GLY A 605 6.09 -38.39 7.79
N LEU A 606 6.98 -39.18 7.19
CA LEU A 606 7.46 -40.47 7.73
C LEU A 606 8.58 -40.29 8.76
N LEU A 607 9.24 -39.12 8.75
CA LEU A 607 10.13 -38.67 9.81
C LEU A 607 9.38 -37.62 10.64
N GLY A 608 9.35 -37.76 11.97
CA GLY A 608 8.68 -36.81 12.86
C GLY A 608 9.13 -35.36 12.61
N LYS A 609 8.27 -34.39 12.95
CA LYS A 609 8.60 -32.96 12.86
C LYS A 609 9.75 -32.66 13.85
N TRP A 610 10.96 -32.47 13.34
CA TRP A 610 12.12 -32.00 14.12
C TRP A 610 12.39 -30.53 13.82
#